data_AF-A0A816RXV1-F1
#
_entry.id   AF-A0A816RXV1-F1
#
_cell.length_a   1.000
_cell.length_b   1.000
_cell.length_c   1.000
_cell.angle_alpha   90.00
_cell.angle_beta   90.00
_cell.angle_gamma   90.00
#
_symmetry.space_group_name_H-M   'P 1'
#
loop_
_entity.id
_entity.type
_entity.pdbx_description
1 polymer ?
#
loop_
_entity_poly.entity_id
_entity_poly.type
_entity_poly.pdbx_seq_one_letter_code
_entity_poly.pdbx_strand_id
1 'polypeptide(L)'
;IKHWLIHTKQLQCFRRHAELLNNIVLLEIEQDYWETITDSARIELIWLSKMTKDTTRINSINWAYPRTIENLKKRQTIIQNKLMEIQHQLMIHLKEESFIVRPSINKSIEHLNLISTAIREFVHQGQQRLRTMYEEQKLIFEFDRNDLHLVKSFYDLNPNKEQVSLSFLHY
;
A
#
# COMPACT_ATOMS: atom_id res chain seq x y z
N ILE A 1 31.36 23.76 -22.92
CA ILE A 1 30.91 22.36 -23.18
C ILE A 1 31.07 21.45 -21.96
N LYS A 2 32.27 21.30 -21.36
CA LYS A 2 32.48 20.45 -20.15
C LYS A 2 31.60 20.81 -18.94
N HIS A 3 31.42 22.09 -18.63
CA HIS A 3 30.60 22.53 -17.48
C HIS A 3 29.11 22.18 -17.63
N TRP A 4 28.58 22.31 -18.85
CA TRP A 4 27.17 21.99 -19.16
C TRP A 4 26.89 20.50 -19.02
N LEU A 5 27.81 19.64 -19.47
CA LEU A 5 27.73 18.17 -19.31
C LEU A 5 27.73 17.71 -17.84
N ILE A 6 28.45 18.42 -16.96
CA ILE A 6 28.50 18.11 -15.52
C ILE A 6 27.16 18.43 -14.85
N HIS A 7 26.58 19.59 -15.14
CA HIS A 7 25.26 19.96 -14.60
C HIS A 7 24.15 19.02 -15.08
N THR A 8 24.19 18.55 -16.32
CA THR A 8 23.23 17.57 -16.83
C THR A 8 23.33 16.22 -16.11
N LYS A 9 24.55 15.74 -15.83
CA LYS A 9 24.77 14.49 -15.08
C LYS A 9 24.33 14.60 -13.62
N GLN A 10 24.60 15.72 -12.96
CA GLN A 10 24.15 15.98 -11.58
C GLN A 10 22.63 16.02 -11.50
N LEU A 11 21.96 16.70 -12.44
CA LEU A 11 20.51 16.77 -12.48
C LEU A 11 19.89 15.38 -12.72
N GLN A 12 20.48 14.59 -13.61
CA GLN A 12 20.06 13.20 -13.83
C GLN A 12 20.23 12.34 -12.58
N CYS A 13 21.31 12.55 -11.82
CA CYS A 13 21.55 11.89 -10.55
C CYS A 13 20.43 12.20 -9.54
N PHE A 14 20.15 13.48 -9.29
CA PHE A 14 19.08 13.88 -8.36
C PHE A 14 17.70 13.40 -8.81
N ARG A 15 17.41 13.40 -10.11
CA ARG A 15 16.16 12.85 -10.66
C ARG A 15 16.04 11.36 -10.35
N ARG A 16 17.09 10.58 -10.63
CA ARG A 16 17.10 9.14 -10.35
C ARG A 16 16.95 8.85 -8.85
N HIS A 17 17.62 9.62 -8.00
CA HIS A 17 17.48 9.54 -6.54
C HIS A 17 16.03 9.78 -6.09
N ALA A 18 15.41 10.86 -6.58
CA ALA A 18 14.02 11.18 -6.29
C ALA A 18 13.04 10.11 -6.80
N GLU A 19 13.26 9.55 -7.99
CA GLU A 19 12.46 8.44 -8.53
C GLU A 19 12.53 7.20 -7.65
N LEU A 20 13.74 6.81 -7.21
CA LEU A 20 13.94 5.64 -6.35
C LEU A 20 13.26 5.84 -4.99
N LEU A 21 13.43 7.01 -4.37
CA LEU A 21 12.75 7.35 -3.11
C LEU A 21 11.23 7.38 -3.29
N ASN A 22 10.73 7.93 -4.40
CA ASN A 22 9.30 7.93 -4.72
C ASN A 22 8.73 6.52 -4.82
N ASN A 23 9.44 5.62 -5.51
CA ASN A 23 9.00 4.24 -5.64
C ASN A 23 9.03 3.49 -4.30
N ILE A 24 10.03 3.75 -3.44
CA ILE A 24 10.08 3.21 -2.08
C ILE A 24 8.86 3.68 -1.30
N VAL A 25 8.63 4.98 -1.23
CA VAL A 25 7.52 5.55 -0.43
C VAL A 25 6.17 5.04 -0.93
N LEU A 26 5.97 4.92 -2.26
CA LEU A 26 4.76 4.34 -2.83
C LEU A 26 4.54 2.90 -2.37
N LEU A 27 5.59 2.07 -2.45
CA LEU A 27 5.52 0.67 -2.04
C LEU A 27 5.35 0.50 -0.53
N GLU A 28 5.95 1.37 0.29
CA GLU A 28 5.75 1.39 1.74
C GLU A 28 4.29 1.71 2.11
N ILE A 29 3.68 2.70 1.43
CA ILE A 29 2.25 3.01 1.62
C ILE A 29 1.38 1.81 1.22
N GLU A 30 1.69 1.17 0.08
CA GLU A 30 0.95 0.00 -0.36
C GLU A 30 1.13 -1.19 0.60
N GLN A 31 2.35 -1.40 1.11
CA GLN A 31 2.66 -2.44 2.08
C GLN A 31 1.85 -2.27 3.36
N ASP A 32 1.86 -1.07 3.94
CA ASP A 32 1.13 -0.72 5.16
C ASP A 32 -0.38 -0.98 5.03
N TYR A 33 -0.95 -0.63 3.87
CA TYR A 33 -2.33 -0.99 3.55
C TYR A 33 -2.54 -2.51 3.59
N TRP A 34 -1.77 -3.29 2.83
CA TRP A 34 -1.99 -4.74 2.76
C TRP A 34 -1.68 -5.47 4.06
N GLU A 35 -0.75 -4.97 4.88
CA GLU A 35 -0.49 -5.48 6.22
C GLU A 35 -1.72 -5.29 7.12
N THR A 36 -2.31 -4.09 7.13
CA THR A 36 -3.57 -3.82 7.84
C THR A 36 -4.67 -4.81 7.45
N ILE A 37 -4.90 -4.98 6.14
CA ILE A 37 -5.90 -5.91 5.61
C ILE A 37 -5.62 -7.35 6.06
N THR A 38 -4.36 -7.76 6.05
CA THR A 38 -3.94 -9.12 6.41
C THR A 38 -4.10 -9.38 7.90
N ASP A 39 -3.77 -8.41 8.76
CA ASP A 39 -3.90 -8.55 10.21
C ASP A 39 -5.37 -8.62 10.63
N SER A 40 -6.22 -7.75 10.08
CA SER A 40 -7.67 -7.85 10.25
C SER A 40 -8.20 -9.20 9.75
N ALA A 41 -7.64 -9.73 8.66
CA ALA A 41 -8.02 -11.03 8.12
C ALA A 41 -7.58 -12.24 8.95
N ARG A 42 -6.55 -12.10 9.80
CA ARG A 42 -6.08 -13.17 10.69
C ARG A 42 -6.92 -13.28 11.96
N ILE A 43 -7.36 -12.13 12.50
CA ILE A 43 -8.15 -12.06 13.72
C ILE A 43 -9.53 -12.70 13.49
N GLU A 44 -10.11 -12.43 12.33
CA GLU A 44 -11.41 -12.95 11.95
C GLU A 44 -11.25 -14.00 10.85
N LEU A 45 -11.49 -15.26 11.19
CA LEU A 45 -11.63 -16.40 10.26
C LEU A 45 -12.72 -16.20 9.17
N ILE A 46 -13.27 -14.99 9.06
CA ILE A 46 -14.21 -14.52 8.05
C ILE A 46 -13.66 -14.71 6.64
N TRP A 47 -12.35 -14.56 6.45
CA TRP A 47 -11.70 -14.73 5.14
C TRP A 47 -11.56 -16.19 4.69
N LEU A 48 -12.03 -17.15 5.51
CA LEU A 48 -11.96 -18.59 5.22
C LEU A 48 -13.31 -19.31 5.11
N SER A 49 -14.46 -18.67 5.34
CA SER A 49 -15.71 -19.44 5.44
C SER A 49 -16.74 -19.06 4.38
N LYS A 50 -16.70 -19.80 3.26
CA LYS A 50 -17.86 -20.52 2.67
C LYS A 50 -19.17 -19.74 2.40
N MET A 51 -19.21 -18.41 2.47
CA MET A 51 -20.39 -17.65 2.08
C MET A 51 -20.59 -17.77 0.58
N THR A 52 -21.79 -18.14 0.17
CA THR A 52 -22.11 -18.29 -1.25
C THR A 52 -22.29 -16.92 -1.90
N LYS A 53 -22.19 -16.88 -3.23
CA LYS A 53 -22.50 -15.67 -4.01
C LYS A 53 -23.91 -15.14 -3.75
N ASP A 54 -24.86 -16.04 -3.48
CA ASP A 54 -26.22 -15.65 -3.18
C ASP A 54 -26.35 -14.99 -1.80
N THR A 55 -25.71 -15.52 -0.76
CA THR A 55 -25.76 -14.91 0.57
C THR A 55 -25.15 -13.50 0.57
N THR A 56 -24.00 -13.32 -0.09
CA THR A 56 -23.39 -11.98 -0.21
C THR A 56 -24.29 -11.01 -0.98
N ARG A 57 -24.91 -11.45 -2.09
CA ARG A 57 -25.84 -10.62 -2.87
C ARG A 57 -27.09 -10.24 -2.09
N ILE A 58 -27.73 -11.19 -1.39
CA ILE A 58 -28.96 -10.95 -0.63
C ILE A 58 -28.73 -9.93 0.48
N ASN A 59 -27.56 -9.99 1.13
CA ASN A 59 -27.21 -9.08 2.22
C ASN A 59 -26.47 -7.83 1.74
N SER A 60 -26.39 -7.60 0.41
CA SER A 60 -25.70 -6.46 -0.19
C SER A 60 -24.25 -6.27 0.30
N ILE A 61 -23.57 -7.36 0.64
CA ILE A 61 -22.19 -7.31 1.15
C ILE A 61 -21.27 -7.00 -0.03
N ASN A 62 -20.50 -5.93 0.10
CA ASN A 62 -19.47 -5.53 -0.85
C ASN A 62 -18.24 -6.46 -0.76
N TRP A 63 -18.42 -7.72 -1.16
CA TRP A 63 -17.38 -8.73 -1.05
C TRP A 63 -16.44 -8.69 -2.27
N ALA A 64 -15.20 -8.27 -2.03
CA ALA A 64 -14.13 -8.44 -2.99
C ALA A 64 -13.61 -9.89 -2.96
N TYR A 65 -14.25 -10.77 -3.74
CA TYR A 65 -13.85 -12.16 -4.02
C TYR A 65 -12.34 -12.41 -4.23
N PRO A 66 -11.53 -11.51 -4.83
CA PRO A 66 -10.09 -11.73 -4.95
C PRO A 66 -9.27 -11.60 -3.66
N ARG A 67 -9.84 -11.18 -2.52
CA ARG A 67 -9.10 -11.00 -1.24
C ARG A 67 -8.96 -12.31 -0.45
N THR A 68 -8.52 -13.39 -1.08
CA THR A 68 -8.18 -14.64 -0.37
C THR A 68 -6.87 -14.48 0.40
N ILE A 69 -6.67 -15.25 1.49
CA ILE A 69 -5.39 -15.26 2.23
C ILE A 69 -4.20 -15.56 1.28
N GLU A 70 -4.40 -16.44 0.31
CA GLU A 70 -3.38 -16.76 -0.69
C GLU A 70 -3.03 -15.53 -1.55
N ASN A 71 -4.03 -14.80 -2.05
CA ASN A 71 -3.81 -13.60 -2.84
C ASN A 71 -3.20 -12.47 -2.01
N LEU A 72 -3.60 -12.32 -0.74
CA LEU A 72 -2.99 -11.37 0.19
C LEU A 72 -1.50 -11.67 0.40
N LYS A 73 -1.17 -12.93 0.70
CA LYS A 73 0.24 -13.38 0.82
C LYS A 73 1.03 -13.13 -0.46
N LYS A 74 0.47 -13.51 -1.61
CA LYS A 74 1.10 -13.29 -2.92
C LYS A 74 1.39 -11.81 -3.16
N ARG A 75 0.44 -10.93 -2.80
CA ARG A 75 0.62 -9.47 -2.95
C ARG A 75 1.71 -8.94 -2.04
N GLN A 76 1.72 -9.35 -0.77
CA GLN A 76 2.78 -8.98 0.18
C GLN A 76 4.16 -9.41 -0.32
N THR A 77 4.31 -10.65 -0.81
CA THR A 77 5.59 -11.13 -1.37
C THR A 77 6.04 -10.30 -2.57
N ILE A 78 5.11 -9.93 -3.47
CA ILE A 78 5.44 -9.09 -4.63
C ILE A 78 5.95 -7.71 -4.18
N ILE A 79 5.29 -7.09 -3.20
CA ILE A 79 5.68 -5.77 -2.68
C ILE A 79 7.04 -5.84 -1.99
N GLN A 80 7.25 -6.83 -1.12
CA GLN A 80 8.52 -7.05 -0.41
C GLN A 80 9.68 -7.26 -1.39
N ASN A 81 9.50 -8.08 -2.42
CA ASN A 81 10.53 -8.32 -3.43
C ASN A 81 10.88 -7.02 -4.18
N LYS A 82 9.87 -6.22 -4.57
CA LYS A 82 10.09 -4.94 -5.23
C LYS A 82 10.78 -3.92 -4.33
N LEU A 83 10.41 -3.87 -3.05
CA LEU A 83 11.08 -3.01 -2.07
C LEU A 83 12.55 -3.37 -1.93
N MET A 84 12.87 -4.66 -1.76
CA MET A 84 14.25 -5.13 -1.70
C MET A 84 15.03 -4.72 -2.96
N GLU A 85 14.44 -4.90 -4.14
CA GLU A 85 15.07 -4.52 -5.41
C GLU A 85 15.36 -3.02 -5.48
N ILE A 86 14.36 -2.17 -5.17
CA ILE A 86 14.52 -0.72 -5.28
C ILE A 86 15.45 -0.17 -4.20
N GLN A 87 15.40 -0.70 -2.98
CA GLN A 87 16.35 -0.36 -1.92
C GLN A 87 17.79 -0.72 -2.31
N HIS A 88 17.98 -1.87 -2.97
CA HIS A 88 19.27 -2.26 -3.51
C HIS A 88 19.74 -1.29 -4.61
N GLN A 89 18.85 -0.93 -5.53
CA GLN A 89 19.14 0.08 -6.57
C GLN A 89 19.50 1.45 -5.97
N LEU A 90 18.80 1.87 -4.91
CA LEU A 90 19.12 3.11 -4.19
C LEU A 90 20.49 3.04 -3.53
N MET A 91 20.82 1.91 -2.89
CA MET A 91 22.14 1.73 -2.29
C MET A 91 23.26 1.79 -3.34
N ILE A 92 23.08 1.17 -4.51
CA ILE A 92 24.05 1.28 -5.62
C ILE A 92 24.14 2.74 -6.10
N HIS A 93 23.00 3.38 -6.32
CA HIS A 93 22.93 4.76 -6.79
C HIS A 93 23.65 5.73 -5.84
N LEU A 94 23.44 5.61 -4.53
CA LEU A 94 24.11 6.42 -3.51
C LEU A 94 25.64 6.23 -3.52
N LYS A 95 26.12 5.00 -3.79
CA LYS A 95 27.55 4.75 -3.95
C LYS A 95 28.10 5.47 -5.19
N GLU A 96 27.38 5.42 -6.31
CA GLU A 96 27.76 6.09 -7.57
C GLU A 96 27.68 7.63 -7.49
N GLU A 97 26.65 8.16 -6.82
CA GLU A 97 26.44 9.60 -6.59
C GLU A 97 27.64 10.23 -5.87
N SER A 98 28.23 9.50 -4.92
CA SER A 98 29.43 9.94 -4.21
C SER A 98 30.61 10.21 -5.15
N PHE A 99 30.68 9.59 -6.32
CA PHE A 99 31.71 9.85 -7.34
C PHE A 99 31.35 11.00 -8.29
N ILE A 100 30.06 11.24 -8.53
CA ILE A 100 29.58 12.25 -9.49
C ILE A 100 29.51 13.65 -8.86
N VAL A 101 29.11 13.75 -7.59
CA VAL A 101 28.84 15.04 -6.92
C VAL A 101 30.06 15.58 -6.16
N ARG A 102 30.88 14.72 -5.56
CA ARG A 102 32.09 15.12 -4.80
C ARG A 102 33.13 15.93 -5.60
N PRO A 103 33.38 15.71 -6.90
CA PRO A 103 34.41 16.48 -7.63
C PRO A 103 34.06 17.95 -7.83
N SER A 104 32.79 18.33 -7.63
CA SER A 104 32.24 19.63 -8.02
C SER A 104 31.79 20.50 -6.85
N ILE A 105 31.68 19.91 -5.66
CA ILE A 105 31.18 20.61 -4.47
C ILE A 105 32.18 20.32 -3.34
N ASN A 106 32.96 21.34 -2.95
CA ASN A 106 33.81 21.35 -1.75
C ASN A 106 33.00 21.32 -0.43
N LYS A 107 31.82 20.69 -0.42
CA LYS A 107 30.92 20.66 0.74
C LYS A 107 30.88 19.27 1.35
N SER A 108 30.81 19.26 2.68
CA SER A 108 30.79 18.06 3.53
C SER A 108 29.68 17.08 3.15
N ILE A 109 29.89 15.81 3.48
CA ILE A 109 28.92 14.71 3.38
C ILE A 109 27.53 15.09 3.95
N GLU A 110 27.49 16.01 4.92
CA GLU A 110 26.28 16.52 5.56
C GLU A 110 25.32 17.21 4.57
N HIS A 111 25.82 17.88 3.54
CA HIS A 111 24.97 18.53 2.54
C HIS A 111 24.24 17.53 1.64
N LEU A 112 24.86 16.38 1.34
CA LEU A 112 24.23 15.31 0.56
C LEU A 112 23.12 14.63 1.37
N ASN A 113 23.37 14.41 2.67
CA ASN A 113 22.37 13.89 3.58
C ASN A 113 21.17 14.85 3.66
N LEU A 114 21.41 16.16 3.79
CA LEU A 114 20.35 17.15 3.84
C LEU A 114 19.49 17.18 2.56
N ILE A 115 20.12 17.08 1.38
CA ILE A 115 19.39 17.00 0.10
C ILE A 115 18.57 15.71 0.02
N SER A 116 19.15 14.57 0.42
CA SER A 116 18.45 13.28 0.44
C SER A 116 17.22 13.32 1.37
N THR A 117 17.38 13.88 2.57
CA THR A 117 16.26 14.09 3.51
C THR A 117 15.21 15.03 2.91
N ALA A 118 15.61 16.16 2.31
CA ALA A 118 14.68 17.09 1.70
C ALA A 118 13.88 16.44 0.56
N ILE A 119 14.54 15.69 -0.33
CA ILE A 119 13.87 14.93 -1.41
C ILE A 119 12.88 13.93 -0.83
N ARG A 120 13.27 13.21 0.24
CA ARG A 120 12.37 12.27 0.92
C ARG A 120 11.13 12.97 1.46
N GLU A 121 11.27 14.10 2.15
CA GLU A 121 10.14 14.89 2.67
C GLU A 121 9.22 15.37 1.54
N PHE A 122 9.78 15.89 0.44
CA PHE A 122 8.99 16.29 -0.73
C PHE A 122 8.23 15.11 -1.33
N VAL A 123 8.85 13.94 -1.41
CA VAL A 123 8.19 12.71 -1.87
C VAL A 123 7.04 12.33 -0.93
N HIS A 124 7.27 12.35 0.40
CA HIS A 124 6.21 12.04 1.37
C HIS A 124 5.02 12.99 1.22
N GLN A 125 5.26 14.29 1.10
CA GLN A 125 4.22 15.29 0.88
C GLN A 125 3.51 15.09 -0.47
N GLY A 126 4.26 14.79 -1.53
CA GLY A 126 3.70 14.51 -2.86
C GLY A 126 2.80 13.28 -2.89
N GLN A 127 3.04 12.32 -2.00
CA GLN A 127 2.24 11.09 -1.85
C GLN A 127 1.09 11.22 -0.84
N GLN A 128 0.84 12.40 -0.27
CA GLN A 128 -0.18 12.58 0.76
C GLN A 128 -1.58 12.16 0.28
N ARG A 129 -1.94 12.51 -0.96
CA ARG A 129 -3.23 12.09 -1.55
C ARG A 129 -3.36 10.58 -1.64
N LEU A 130 -2.28 9.88 -1.99
CA LEU A 130 -2.26 8.42 -2.07
C LEU A 130 -2.44 7.81 -0.67
N ARG A 131 -1.77 8.37 0.35
CA ARG A 131 -1.95 7.97 1.75
C ARG A 131 -3.41 8.11 2.18
N THR A 132 -4.01 9.29 1.97
CA THR A 132 -5.42 9.53 2.29
C THR A 132 -6.34 8.53 1.59
N MET A 133 -6.13 8.26 0.30
CA MET A 133 -6.91 7.27 -0.42
C MET A 133 -6.81 5.87 0.19
N TYR A 134 -5.62 5.44 0.63
CA TYR A 134 -5.46 4.14 1.29
C TYR A 134 -6.09 4.12 2.69
N GLU A 135 -6.01 5.21 3.46
CA GLU A 135 -6.72 5.33 4.74
C GLU A 135 -8.24 5.22 4.57
N GLU A 136 -8.81 5.87 3.55
CA GLU A 136 -10.23 5.73 3.21
C GLU A 136 -10.57 4.28 2.83
N GLN A 137 -9.71 3.61 2.07
CA GLN A 137 -9.91 2.19 1.72
C GLN A 137 -9.84 1.27 2.94
N LYS A 138 -8.98 1.56 3.93
CA LYS A 138 -8.95 0.82 5.21
C LYS A 138 -10.28 0.95 5.95
N LEU A 139 -10.84 2.15 6.01
CA LEU A 139 -12.13 2.39 6.67
C LEU A 139 -13.28 1.65 5.99
N ILE A 140 -13.34 1.70 4.65
CA ILE A 140 -14.34 0.95 3.88
C ILE A 140 -14.18 -0.55 4.12
N PHE A 141 -12.93 -1.04 4.13
CA PHE A 141 -12.66 -2.44 4.41
C PHE A 141 -13.13 -2.88 5.80
N GLU A 142 -12.88 -2.09 6.84
CA GLU A 142 -13.34 -2.40 8.19
C GLU A 142 -14.87 -2.39 8.28
N PHE A 143 -15.53 -1.47 7.57
CA PHE A 143 -16.98 -1.47 7.45
C PHE A 143 -17.50 -2.76 6.79
N ASP A 144 -16.98 -3.12 5.61
CA ASP A 144 -17.36 -4.32 4.87
C ASP A 144 -17.10 -5.61 5.69
N ARG A 145 -16.00 -5.61 6.45
CA ARG A 145 -15.63 -6.70 7.37
C ARG A 145 -16.66 -6.86 8.48
N ASN A 146 -17.06 -5.77 9.12
CA ASN A 146 -18.05 -5.79 10.20
C ASN A 146 -19.42 -6.29 9.70
N ASP A 147 -19.87 -5.81 8.54
CA ASP A 147 -21.11 -6.27 7.91
C ASP A 147 -21.09 -7.78 7.66
N LEU A 148 -19.97 -8.27 7.10
CA LEU A 148 -19.81 -9.69 6.87
C LEU A 148 -19.76 -10.50 8.17
N HIS A 149 -19.12 -9.98 9.22
CA HIS A 149 -19.13 -10.61 10.54
C HIS A 149 -20.55 -10.80 11.05
N LEU A 150 -21.36 -9.73 11.03
CA LEU A 150 -22.74 -9.75 11.49
C LEU A 150 -23.60 -10.73 10.69
N VAL A 151 -23.51 -10.68 9.37
CA VAL A 151 -24.27 -11.57 8.49
C VAL A 151 -23.87 -13.03 8.72
N LYS A 152 -22.57 -13.31 8.81
CA LYS A 152 -22.09 -14.66 9.12
C LYS A 152 -22.59 -15.13 10.48
N SER A 153 -22.42 -14.34 11.53
CA SER A 153 -22.90 -14.67 12.88
C SER A 153 -24.40 -14.92 12.89
N PHE A 154 -25.18 -14.15 12.15
CA PHE A 154 -26.62 -14.39 12.00
C PHE A 154 -26.92 -15.76 11.38
N TYR A 155 -26.29 -16.11 10.25
CA TYR A 155 -26.52 -17.41 9.60
C TYR A 155 -25.95 -18.60 10.38
N ASP A 156 -24.87 -18.40 11.16
CA ASP A 156 -24.29 -19.42 12.03
C ASP A 156 -25.26 -19.82 13.17
N LEU A 157 -26.26 -18.98 13.51
CA LEU A 157 -27.35 -19.33 14.42
C LEU A 157 -28.44 -20.22 13.78
N ASN A 158 -28.29 -20.56 12.51
CA ASN A 158 -29.24 -21.35 11.71
C ASN A 158 -30.68 -20.78 11.76
N PRO A 159 -30.89 -19.51 11.36
CA PRO A 159 -32.18 -18.86 11.43
C PRO A 159 -33.18 -19.54 10.49
N ASN A 160 -34.43 -19.65 10.93
CA ASN A 160 -35.50 -20.20 10.10
C ASN A 160 -35.93 -19.19 9.01
N LYS A 161 -36.71 -19.66 8.02
CA LYS A 161 -37.12 -18.81 6.88
C LYS A 161 -37.91 -17.57 7.30
N GLU A 162 -38.71 -17.67 8.36
CA GLU A 162 -39.52 -16.55 8.89
C GLU A 162 -38.65 -15.47 9.52
N GLN A 163 -37.55 -15.86 10.18
CA GLN A 163 -36.56 -14.95 10.77
C GLN A 163 -35.69 -14.26 9.72
N VAL A 164 -35.47 -14.90 8.56
CA VAL A 164 -34.72 -14.31 7.43
C VAL A 164 -35.63 -13.42 6.57
N SER A 165 -36.93 -13.70 6.51
CA SER A 165 -37.88 -12.90 5.75
C SER A 165 -38.26 -11.64 6.50
N LEU A 166 -37.51 -10.55 6.28
CA LEU A 166 -38.08 -9.22 6.42
C LEU A 166 -39.06 -9.02 5.27
N SER A 167 -40.33 -9.35 5.51
CA SER A 167 -41.41 -8.90 4.66
C SER A 167 -41.51 -7.37 4.80
N PHE A 168 -40.83 -6.63 3.93
CA PHE A 168 -41.12 -5.21 3.69
C PHE A 168 -42.46 -5.00 2.95
N LEU A 169 -43.32 -6.01 2.95
CA LEU A 169 -44.68 -5.94 2.47
C LEU A 169 -45.55 -5.53 3.66
N HIS A 170 -45.57 -4.25 4.00
CA HIS A 170 -46.69 -3.50 4.61
C HIS A 170 -46.23 -2.05 4.89
N TYR A 171 -45.97 -1.31 3.81
CA TYR A 171 -46.18 0.14 3.76
C TYR A 171 -46.84 0.49 2.43
#